data_AF-A0A6L9YZM6-F1
#
_entry.id   AF-A0A6L9YZM6-F1
#
_cell.length_a   1.000
_cell.length_b   1.000
_cell.length_c   1.000
_cell.angle_alpha   90.00
_cell.angle_beta   90.00
_cell.angle_gamma   90.00
#
_symmetry.space_group_name_H-M   'P 1'
#
loop_
_entity.id
_entity.type
_entity.pdbx_description
1 polymer ?
#
loop_
_entity_poly.entity_id
_entity_poly.type
_entity_poly.pdbx_seq_one_letter_code
_entity_poly.pdbx_strand_id
1 'polypeptide(L)'
;MKRRKLLQQASLLTAGGMISMGSWVARGLANTANTNHRKRLIVIFLRGGIDGLNVVVPYQDADYYQARPRIAIPRTGEKGGVLDLDGYFGLHPALGDLMPLWKQKSLAFIHASGSPDSTRSHFDAQDYMESGTPGIKSTDDGWMNRLLGTIPKEIPTQAVNMGTTTPR
;
A
#
# COMPACT_ATOMS: atom_id res chain seq x y z
N MET A 1 -39.91 -42.65 -13.16
CA MET A 1 -38.47 -42.43 -12.92
C MET A 1 -38.07 -43.06 -11.59
N LYS A 2 -37.02 -43.91 -11.53
CA LYS A 2 -36.63 -44.63 -10.30
C LYS A 2 -35.91 -43.67 -9.33
N ARG A 3 -36.48 -43.41 -8.15
CA ARG A 3 -35.91 -42.54 -7.07
C ARG A 3 -34.42 -42.76 -6.82
N ARG A 4 -33.96 -44.01 -6.92
CA ARG A 4 -32.55 -44.40 -6.76
C ARG A 4 -31.62 -43.75 -7.80
N LYS A 5 -32.05 -43.59 -9.06
CA LYS A 5 -31.27 -42.91 -10.10
C LYS A 5 -31.18 -41.40 -9.85
N LEU A 6 -32.27 -40.80 -9.35
CA LEU A 6 -32.30 -39.36 -9.03
C LEU A 6 -31.33 -39.03 -7.89
N LEU A 7 -31.32 -39.84 -6.83
CA LEU A 7 -30.40 -39.65 -5.71
C LEU A 7 -28.94 -39.87 -6.10
N GLN A 8 -28.66 -40.85 -6.97
CA GLN A 8 -27.31 -41.08 -7.51
C GLN A 8 -26.81 -39.94 -8.42
N GLN A 9 -27.70 -39.29 -9.17
CA GLN A 9 -27.36 -38.15 -10.01
C GLN A 9 -27.20 -36.86 -9.18
N ALA A 10 -28.02 -36.66 -8.15
CA ALA A 10 -27.92 -35.53 -7.23
C ALA A 10 -26.63 -35.56 -6.37
N SER A 11 -26.16 -36.75 -5.97
CA SER A 11 -24.91 -36.91 -5.23
C SER A 11 -23.66 -36.64 -6.07
N LEU A 12 -23.69 -36.92 -7.37
CA LEU A 12 -22.60 -36.59 -8.30
C LEU A 12 -22.49 -35.08 -8.55
N LEU A 13 -23.61 -34.36 -8.62
CA LEU A 13 -23.63 -32.89 -8.78
C LEU A 13 -23.12 -32.16 -7.53
N THR A 14 -23.39 -32.67 -6.33
CA THR A 14 -22.91 -32.09 -5.06
C THR A 14 -21.43 -32.38 -4.79
N ALA A 15 -20.93 -33.56 -5.17
CA ALA A 15 -19.50 -33.86 -5.10
C ALA A 15 -18.67 -33.04 -6.12
N GLY A 16 -19.20 -32.79 -7.32
CA GLY A 16 -18.53 -31.95 -8.33
C GLY A 16 -18.48 -30.46 -7.97
N GLY A 17 -19.52 -29.94 -7.31
CA GLY A 17 -19.60 -28.53 -6.91
C GLY A 17 -18.67 -28.12 -5.77
N MET A 18 -18.29 -29.05 -4.87
CA MET A 18 -17.37 -28.74 -3.77
C MET A 18 -15.89 -28.75 -4.17
N ILE A 19 -15.53 -29.44 -5.25
CA ILE A 19 -14.13 -29.50 -5.73
C ILE A 19 -13.77 -28.23 -6.53
N SER A 20 -14.75 -27.52 -7.08
CA SER A 20 -14.50 -26.36 -7.94
C SER A 20 -14.19 -25.06 -7.19
N MET A 21 -14.53 -24.91 -5.91
CA MET A 21 -14.22 -23.68 -5.15
C MET A 21 -12.89 -23.73 -4.38
N GLY A 22 -12.44 -24.90 -3.93
CA GLY A 22 -11.16 -25.05 -3.22
C GLY A 22 -9.93 -25.16 -4.12
N SER A 23 -10.11 -25.56 -5.39
CA SER A 23 -9.00 -25.85 -6.30
C SER A 23 -8.25 -24.62 -6.83
N TRP A 24 -8.89 -23.44 -6.84
CA TRP A 24 -8.25 -22.21 -7.35
C TRP A 24 -7.27 -21.61 -6.34
N VAL A 25 -7.60 -21.69 -5.04
CA VAL A 25 -6.72 -21.26 -3.94
C VAL A 25 -5.50 -22.18 -3.84
N ALA A 26 -5.69 -23.49 -4.01
CA ALA A 26 -4.60 -24.46 -3.94
C ALA A 26 -3.59 -24.35 -5.11
N ARG A 27 -4.04 -24.00 -6.33
CA ARG A 27 -3.13 -23.84 -7.50
C ARG A 27 -2.29 -22.56 -7.43
N GLY A 28 -2.76 -21.51 -6.75
CA GLY A 28 -1.95 -20.32 -6.49
C GLY A 28 -0.77 -20.59 -5.54
N LEU A 29 -0.94 -21.54 -4.61
CA LEU A 29 0.10 -21.91 -3.65
C LEU A 29 1.15 -22.87 -4.25
N ALA A 30 0.78 -23.73 -5.21
CA ALA A 30 1.67 -24.72 -5.80
C ALA A 30 2.78 -24.13 -6.72
N ASN A 31 2.59 -22.91 -7.25
CA ASN A 31 3.58 -22.23 -8.09
C ASN A 31 4.65 -21.45 -7.32
N THR A 32 4.68 -21.58 -5.99
CA THR A 32 5.69 -20.94 -5.13
C THR A 32 7.06 -21.62 -5.15
N ALA A 33 7.16 -22.81 -5.77
CA ALA A 33 8.41 -23.58 -5.83
C ALA A 33 9.47 -23.00 -6.80
N ASN A 34 9.11 -22.05 -7.67
CA ASN A 34 10.10 -21.36 -8.49
C ASN A 34 10.62 -20.14 -7.73
N THR A 35 11.63 -20.37 -6.89
CA THR A 35 12.31 -19.39 -6.04
C THR A 35 13.20 -18.42 -6.80
N ASN A 36 13.04 -18.29 -8.13
CA ASN A 36 13.56 -17.14 -8.86
C ASN A 36 13.10 -15.89 -8.12
N HIS A 37 14.07 -15.11 -7.63
CA HIS A 37 13.92 -13.93 -6.79
C HIS A 37 13.05 -12.85 -7.47
N ARG A 38 11.74 -13.09 -7.56
CA ARG A 38 10.79 -12.12 -8.07
C ARG A 38 10.78 -10.96 -7.11
N LYS A 39 11.27 -9.81 -7.60
CA LYS A 39 11.17 -8.55 -6.89
C LYS A 39 9.68 -8.28 -6.63
N ARG A 40 9.32 -8.07 -5.37
CA ARG A 40 7.96 -7.73 -4.95
C ARG A 40 7.93 -6.26 -4.61
N LEU A 41 6.95 -5.55 -5.17
CA LEU A 41 6.63 -4.18 -4.79
C LEU A 41 5.42 -4.22 -3.87
N ILE A 42 5.54 -3.63 -2.69
CA ILE A 42 4.44 -3.40 -1.76
C ILE A 42 4.21 -1.90 -1.71
N VAL A 43 2.99 -1.46 -2.03
CA VAL A 43 2.59 -0.05 -1.93
C VAL A 43 1.58 0.06 -0.79
N ILE A 44 1.90 0.91 0.18
CA ILE A 44 1.03 1.20 1.33
C ILE A 44 0.56 2.64 1.17
N PHE A 45 -0.73 2.83 0.96
CA PHE A 45 -1.33 4.16 0.89
C PHE A 45 -2.02 4.50 2.21
N LEU A 46 -1.45 5.46 2.95
CA LEU A 46 -1.97 5.93 4.23
C LEU A 46 -3.04 7.02 3.98
N ARG A 47 -4.31 6.61 3.92
CA ARG A 47 -5.45 7.53 3.79
C ARG A 47 -5.64 8.36 5.07
N GLY A 48 -6.18 9.58 4.91
CA GLY A 48 -6.46 10.50 6.03
C GLY A 48 -5.48 11.65 6.19
N GLY A 49 -4.40 11.68 5.40
CA GLY A 49 -3.41 12.75 5.40
C GLY A 49 -2.34 12.53 6.46
N ILE A 50 -1.08 12.45 6.00
CA ILE A 50 0.08 12.34 6.87
C ILE A 50 0.85 13.67 6.84
N ASP A 51 1.22 14.15 8.02
CA ASP A 51 2.04 15.34 8.14
C ASP A 51 3.52 14.98 7.93
N GLY A 52 3.99 15.04 6.69
CA GLY A 52 5.34 14.64 6.31
C GLY A 52 6.44 15.39 7.08
N LEU A 53 6.20 16.64 7.47
CA LEU A 53 7.13 17.45 8.27
C LEU A 53 7.20 17.02 9.74
N ASN A 54 6.21 16.27 10.23
CA ASN A 54 6.27 15.60 11.52
C ASN A 54 6.63 14.11 11.41
N VAL A 55 6.74 13.54 10.21
CA VAL A 55 7.33 12.20 10.01
C VAL A 55 8.85 12.32 9.99
N VAL A 56 9.36 13.14 9.08
CA VAL A 56 10.80 13.44 8.97
C VAL A 56 10.99 14.94 9.18
N VAL A 57 11.38 15.25 10.40
CA VAL A 57 11.41 16.58 10.99
C VAL A 57 12.74 17.27 10.68
N PRO A 58 12.76 18.44 10.04
CA PRO A 58 13.97 19.25 9.89
C PRO A 58 14.28 19.99 11.21
N TYR A 59 14.72 19.26 12.24
CA TYR A 59 14.80 19.77 13.62
C TYR A 59 15.92 20.81 13.84
N GLN A 60 16.83 20.97 12.89
CA GLN A 60 17.80 22.08 12.89
C GLN A 60 17.26 23.35 12.23
N ASP A 61 16.13 23.27 11.54
CA ASP A 61 15.53 24.41 10.85
C ASP A 61 14.70 25.26 11.83
N ALA A 62 15.08 26.52 12.02
CA ALA A 62 14.34 27.43 12.89
C ALA A 62 12.95 27.76 12.33
N ASP A 63 12.78 27.79 11.01
CA ASP A 63 11.52 28.15 10.36
C ASP A 63 10.46 27.08 10.62
N TYR A 64 10.86 25.81 10.75
CA TYR A 64 9.95 24.74 11.16
C TYR A 64 9.29 25.01 12.51
N TYR A 65 10.06 25.43 13.52
CA TYR A 65 9.53 25.74 14.85
C TYR A 65 8.69 27.02 14.87
N GLN A 66 9.12 28.05 14.13
CA GLN A 66 8.38 29.30 14.00
C GLN A 66 7.02 29.10 13.30
N ALA A 67 6.98 28.29 12.24
CA ALA A 67 5.77 28.00 11.49
C ALA A 67 4.82 27.04 12.23
N ARG A 68 5.31 26.26 13.22
CA ARG A 68 4.56 25.17 13.87
C ARG A 68 4.58 25.23 15.40
N PRO A 69 4.28 26.39 16.04
CA PRO A 69 4.51 26.61 17.47
C PRO A 69 3.76 25.65 18.40
N ARG A 70 2.69 25.02 17.92
CA ARG A 70 1.84 24.09 18.71
C ARG A 70 2.07 22.61 18.43
N ILE A 71 2.71 22.28 17.29
CA ILE A 71 2.79 20.90 16.80
C ILE A 71 4.20 20.48 16.39
N ALA A 72 5.19 21.38 16.51
CA ALA A 72 6.58 21.05 16.24
C ALA A 72 7.07 19.94 17.19
N ILE A 73 7.82 18.99 16.65
CA ILE A 73 8.45 17.95 17.46
C ILE A 73 9.72 18.52 18.10
N PRO A 74 9.94 18.30 19.42
CA PRO A 74 11.12 18.79 20.13
C PRO A 74 12.43 18.31 19.49
N ARG A 75 13.52 19.07 19.73
CA ARG A 75 14.83 18.72 19.18
C ARG A 75 15.38 17.45 19.80
N THR A 76 16.40 16.88 19.18
CA THR A 76 17.09 15.70 19.71
C THR A 76 17.63 15.96 21.13
N GLY A 77 17.51 14.97 22.02
CA GLY A 77 17.91 15.08 23.43
C GLY A 77 16.85 15.69 24.37
N GLU A 78 15.81 16.32 23.84
CA GLU A 78 14.68 16.80 24.62
C GLU A 78 13.65 15.69 24.90
N LYS A 79 12.77 15.89 25.89
CA LYS A 79 11.71 14.93 26.21
C LYS A 79 10.73 14.81 25.03
N GLY A 80 10.63 13.62 24.45
CA GLY A 80 9.80 13.40 23.26
C GLY A 80 10.41 13.99 21.99
N GLY A 81 11.71 14.27 21.99
CA GLY A 81 12.43 14.77 20.84
C GLY A 81 12.55 13.76 19.71
N VAL A 82 12.92 14.28 18.55
CA VAL A 82 13.18 13.49 17.33
C VAL A 82 14.32 12.48 17.53
N LEU A 83 14.26 11.40 16.77
CA LEU A 83 15.34 10.44 16.61
C LEU A 83 16.24 10.90 15.47
N ASP A 84 17.49 11.27 15.75
CA ASP A 84 18.38 11.82 14.74
C ASP A 84 18.64 10.84 13.58
N LEU A 85 18.49 11.33 12.35
CA LEU A 85 18.76 10.58 11.12
C LEU A 85 20.12 10.92 10.52
N ASP A 86 20.46 12.20 10.44
CA ASP A 86 21.65 12.70 9.71
C ASP A 86 22.27 14.00 10.27
N GLY A 87 21.84 14.46 11.45
CA GLY A 87 22.29 15.69 12.08
C GLY A 87 21.47 16.93 11.71
N TYR A 88 20.59 16.85 10.71
CA TYR A 88 19.66 17.92 10.30
C TYR A 88 18.19 17.48 10.37
N PHE A 89 17.91 16.28 9.88
CA PHE A 89 16.61 15.63 9.91
C PHE A 89 16.53 14.60 11.02
N GLY A 90 15.34 14.47 11.60
CA GLY A 90 15.05 13.52 12.64
C GLY A 90 13.71 12.83 12.39
N LEU A 91 13.62 11.56 12.76
CA LEU A 91 12.40 10.79 12.67
C LEU A 91 11.52 11.05 13.89
N HIS A 92 10.19 11.09 13.70
CA HIS A 92 9.25 11.15 14.81
C HIS A 92 9.53 10.02 15.84
N PRO A 93 9.50 10.29 17.16
CA PRO A 93 9.82 9.28 18.18
C PRO A 93 8.91 8.04 18.13
N ALA A 94 7.62 8.23 17.79
CA ALA A 94 6.67 7.13 17.61
C ALA A 94 7.00 6.18 16.43
N LEU A 95 7.93 6.56 15.55
CA LEU A 95 8.38 5.77 14.41
C LEU A 95 9.73 5.10 14.68
N GLY A 96 10.16 5.00 15.94
CA GLY A 96 11.46 4.43 16.32
C GLY A 96 11.73 3.02 15.79
N ASP A 97 10.69 2.22 15.57
CA ASP A 97 10.80 0.87 15.00
C ASP A 97 11.32 0.87 13.55
N LEU A 98 11.32 2.01 12.86
CA LEU A 98 11.91 2.18 11.52
C LEU A 98 13.41 2.50 11.56
N MET A 99 13.96 2.92 12.70
CA MET A 99 15.37 3.28 12.83
C MET A 99 16.36 2.15 12.46
N PRO A 100 16.10 0.87 12.77
CA PRO A 100 16.95 -0.21 12.30
C PRO A 100 17.07 -0.25 10.77
N LEU A 101 15.98 -0.01 10.03
CA LEU A 101 15.97 0.00 8.57
C LEU A 101 16.76 1.20 8.02
N TRP A 102 16.62 2.36 8.66
CA TRP A 102 17.43 3.54 8.33
C TRP A 102 18.92 3.27 8.50
N LYS A 103 19.32 2.76 9.68
CA LYS A 103 20.72 2.44 10.01
C LYS A 103 21.32 1.38 9.08
N GLN A 104 20.51 0.43 8.61
CA GLN A 104 20.89 -0.59 7.64
C GLN A 104 20.89 -0.09 6.18
N LYS A 105 20.53 1.18 5.94
CA LYS A 105 20.38 1.77 4.60
C LYS A 105 19.36 1.03 3.71
N SER A 106 18.35 0.43 4.33
CA SER A 106 17.23 -0.25 3.65
C SER A 106 15.93 0.55 3.70
N LEU A 107 15.97 1.78 4.23
CA LEU A 107 14.88 2.75 4.25
C LEU A 107 15.40 4.09 3.73
N ALA A 108 14.59 4.77 2.92
CA ALA A 108 14.85 6.12 2.46
C ALA A 108 13.56 6.95 2.54
N PHE A 109 13.73 8.24 2.82
CA PHE A 109 12.66 9.23 2.77
C PHE A 109 12.94 10.18 1.62
N ILE A 110 11.91 10.50 0.83
CA ILE A 110 12.01 11.44 -0.29
C ILE A 110 11.23 12.68 0.08
N HIS A 111 11.96 13.76 0.33
CA HIS A 111 11.40 15.07 0.64
C HIS A 111 11.01 15.83 -0.61
N ALA A 112 10.19 16.88 -0.44
CA ALA A 112 9.74 17.76 -1.52
C ALA A 112 9.12 16.99 -2.72
N SER A 113 8.51 15.84 -2.44
CA SER A 113 7.80 15.02 -3.40
C SER A 113 6.31 15.05 -3.07
N GLY A 114 5.47 15.32 -4.06
CA GLY A 114 4.03 15.46 -3.89
C GLY A 114 3.29 15.53 -5.21
N SER A 115 1.97 15.62 -5.13
CA SER A 115 1.11 15.82 -6.30
C SER A 115 1.41 17.16 -6.98
N PRO A 116 1.50 17.22 -8.33
CA PRO A 116 1.57 18.48 -9.06
C PRO A 116 0.24 19.26 -9.03
N ASP A 117 -0.86 18.59 -8.68
CA ASP A 117 -2.17 19.21 -8.48
C ASP A 117 -2.28 19.78 -7.05
N SER A 118 -2.75 21.02 -6.94
CA SER A 118 -2.85 21.77 -5.69
C SER A 118 -4.23 21.68 -5.01
N THR A 119 -5.02 20.64 -5.28
CA THR A 119 -6.33 20.47 -4.65
C THR A 119 -6.25 20.50 -3.13
N ARG A 120 -7.24 21.14 -2.52
CA ARG A 120 -7.43 21.16 -1.06
C ARG A 120 -8.44 20.12 -0.58
N SER A 121 -8.98 19.31 -1.49
CA SER A 121 -9.90 18.22 -1.17
C SER A 121 -9.11 16.95 -0.91
N HIS A 122 -9.21 16.41 0.31
CA HIS A 122 -8.63 15.10 0.64
C HIS A 122 -9.23 13.98 -0.21
N PHE A 123 -10.48 14.08 -0.66
CA PHE A 123 -11.10 13.09 -1.53
C PHE A 123 -10.46 13.11 -2.92
N ASP A 124 -10.34 14.31 -3.51
CA ASP A 124 -9.71 14.46 -4.83
C ASP A 124 -8.24 14.02 -4.80
N ALA A 125 -7.49 14.42 -3.76
CA ALA A 125 -6.09 14.02 -3.63
C ALA A 125 -5.93 12.50 -3.50
N GLN A 126 -6.82 11.82 -2.78
CA GLN A 126 -6.81 10.35 -2.69
C GLN A 126 -7.11 9.72 -4.06
N ASP A 127 -8.14 10.18 -4.74
CA ASP A 127 -8.51 9.68 -6.08
C ASP A 127 -7.38 9.91 -7.10
N TYR A 128 -6.66 11.03 -7.02
CA TYR A 128 -5.51 11.30 -7.89
C TYR A 128 -4.31 10.40 -7.59
N MET A 129 -4.06 10.03 -6.33
CA MET A 129 -3.02 9.07 -5.97
C MET A 129 -3.37 7.64 -6.40
N GLU A 130 -4.65 7.28 -6.38
CA GLU A 130 -5.13 5.96 -6.83
C GLU A 130 -5.17 5.84 -8.36
N SER A 131 -5.65 6.88 -9.05
CA SER A 131 -5.69 6.93 -10.51
C SER A 131 -4.32 7.15 -11.14
N GLY A 132 -3.42 7.88 -10.46
CA GLY A 132 -2.14 8.32 -11.03
C GLY A 132 -2.27 9.39 -12.11
N THR A 133 -3.40 10.13 -12.13
CA THR A 133 -3.66 11.22 -13.09
C THR A 133 -4.13 12.49 -12.36
N PRO A 134 -3.24 13.21 -11.67
CA PRO A 134 -3.59 14.42 -10.93
C PRO A 134 -4.31 15.46 -11.80
N GLY A 135 -5.41 15.99 -11.30
CA GLY A 135 -6.23 16.99 -12.02
C GLY A 135 -7.25 16.43 -13.01
N ILE A 136 -7.24 15.12 -13.28
CA ILE A 136 -8.18 14.47 -14.21
C ILE A 136 -9.14 13.57 -13.42
N LYS A 137 -10.37 14.07 -13.18
CA LYS A 137 -11.40 13.34 -12.40
C LYS A 137 -12.12 12.24 -13.17
N SER A 138 -12.04 12.28 -14.50
CA SER A 138 -12.70 11.35 -15.41
C SER A 138 -11.87 10.09 -15.68
N THR A 139 -10.75 9.89 -14.99
CA THR A 139 -9.96 8.67 -15.14
C THR A 139 -10.69 7.53 -14.45
N ASP A 140 -11.15 6.56 -15.25
CA ASP A 140 -12.00 5.48 -14.76
C ASP A 140 -11.22 4.32 -14.12
N ASP A 141 -9.88 4.29 -14.29
CA ASP A 141 -9.01 3.22 -13.79
C ASP A 141 -7.82 3.71 -12.92
N GLY A 142 -7.30 2.79 -12.11
CA GLY A 142 -6.15 3.00 -11.26
C GLY A 142 -4.84 2.70 -11.95
N TRP A 143 -3.76 3.33 -11.47
CA TRP A 143 -2.43 3.08 -12.03
C TRP A 143 -1.99 1.63 -11.87
N MET A 144 -2.42 0.94 -10.80
CA MET A 144 -2.14 -0.49 -10.60
C MET A 144 -2.90 -1.35 -11.61
N ASN A 145 -4.15 -1.01 -11.94
CA ASN A 145 -4.93 -1.70 -12.98
C ASN A 145 -4.26 -1.55 -14.35
N ARG A 146 -3.76 -0.35 -14.66
CA ARG A 146 -2.97 -0.14 -15.89
C ARG A 146 -1.63 -0.89 -15.87
N LEU A 147 -0.95 -0.97 -14.72
CA LEU A 147 0.27 -1.77 -14.57
C LEU A 147 0.03 -3.27 -14.83
N LEU A 148 -1.11 -3.83 -14.40
CA LEU A 148 -1.46 -5.23 -14.70
C LEU A 148 -1.57 -5.50 -16.21
N GLY A 149 -1.91 -4.48 -17.00
CA GLY A 149 -1.95 -4.57 -18.47
C GLY A 149 -0.57 -4.64 -19.11
N THR A 150 0.48 -4.18 -18.43
CA THR A 150 1.86 -4.10 -18.98
C THR A 150 2.79 -5.19 -18.44
N ILE A 151 2.47 -5.80 -17.29
CA ILE A 151 3.26 -6.93 -16.76
C ILE A 151 2.96 -8.24 -17.50
N PRO A 152 3.93 -9.17 -17.63
CA PRO A 152 3.71 -10.45 -18.29
C PRO A 152 2.62 -11.30 -17.65
N LYS A 153 1.68 -11.80 -18.47
CA LYS A 153 0.57 -12.66 -18.02
C LYS A 153 1.00 -14.12 -17.94
N GLU A 154 1.63 -14.51 -16.83
CA GLU A 154 2.10 -15.90 -16.66
C GLU A 154 1.02 -16.88 -16.17
N ILE A 155 -0.03 -16.39 -15.51
CA ILE A 155 -1.11 -17.20 -14.93
C ILE A 155 -2.50 -16.60 -15.26
N PRO A 156 -3.59 -17.38 -15.31
CA PRO A 156 -4.92 -16.85 -15.63
C PRO A 156 -5.41 -15.76 -14.67
N THR A 157 -5.06 -15.87 -13.38
CA THR A 157 -5.41 -14.87 -12.35
C THR A 157 -4.31 -13.81 -12.23
N GLN A 158 -4.59 -12.60 -12.66
CA GLN A 158 -3.61 -11.49 -12.66
C GLN A 158 -3.62 -10.67 -11.36
N ALA A 159 -4.78 -10.51 -10.74
CA ALA A 159 -4.94 -9.77 -9.49
C ALA A 159 -6.13 -10.25 -8.68
N VAL A 160 -6.09 -9.98 -7.38
CA VAL A 160 -7.17 -10.23 -6.43
C VAL A 160 -7.29 -9.00 -5.55
N ASN A 161 -8.51 -8.49 -5.38
CA ASN A 161 -8.81 -7.55 -4.31
C ASN A 161 -9.33 -8.31 -3.08
N MET A 162 -8.87 -7.91 -1.90
CA MET A 162 -9.39 -8.37 -0.63
C MET A 162 -9.83 -7.15 0.18
N GLY A 163 -11.13 -6.90 0.25
CA GLY A 163 -11.69 -5.76 0.95
C GLY A 163 -13.13 -5.47 0.52
N THR A 164 -13.73 -4.46 1.14
CA THR A 164 -15.08 -4.00 0.81
C THR A 164 -15.12 -2.98 -0.32
N THR A 165 -13.97 -2.39 -0.65
CA THR A 165 -13.83 -1.35 -1.66
C THR A 165 -12.89 -1.84 -2.74
N THR A 166 -13.39 -1.88 -3.97
CA THR A 166 -12.56 -2.14 -5.15
C THR A 166 -11.64 -0.92 -5.38
N PRO A 167 -10.31 -1.10 -5.39
CA PRO A 167 -9.38 -0.06 -5.79
C PRO A 167 -9.69 0.39 -7.22
N ARG A 168 -9.45 1.67 -7.52
CA ARG A 168 -9.50 2.19 -8.89
C ARG A 168 -8.71 1.30 -9.85
#